data_AF-A0A9D8I947-F1
#
_entry.id   AF-A0A9D8I947-F1
#
_cell.length_a   1.000
_cell.length_b   1.000
_cell.length_c   1.000
_cell.angle_alpha   90.00
_cell.angle_beta   90.00
_cell.angle_gamma   90.00
#
_symmetry.space_group_name_H-M   'P 1'
#
loop_
_entity.id
_entity.type
_entity.pdbx_description
1 polymer ?
#
loop_
_entity_poly.entity_id
_entity_poly.type
_entity_poly.pdbx_seq_one_letter_code
_entity_poly.pdbx_strand_id
1 'polypeptide(L)'
;MKTNVRNSQGGFTLVEIMIVVAIIGLLAAIAIPNFVKARTSAQQKSCISNLKQIDGAKDQWALEYKKAATDTYLLTDATLLAYLKGSVLPSCPSGGNYTAGANVGASPTCNLGTTLGHTL
;
A
#
# COMPACT_ATOMS: atom_id res chain seq x y z
N MET A 1 -35.80 -8.04 -55.81
CA MET A 1 -34.75 -9.06 -55.59
C MET A 1 -34.23 -8.87 -54.17
N LYS A 2 -34.43 -9.84 -53.26
CA LYS A 2 -33.95 -9.78 -51.86
C LYS A 2 -32.81 -10.78 -51.71
N THR A 3 -31.58 -10.29 -51.56
CA THR A 3 -30.39 -11.12 -51.29
C THR A 3 -30.33 -11.44 -49.80
N ASN A 4 -30.37 -12.74 -49.48
CA ASN A 4 -30.36 -13.26 -48.12
C ASN A 4 -28.90 -13.53 -47.72
N VAL A 5 -28.32 -12.65 -46.89
CA VAL A 5 -26.95 -12.79 -46.39
C VAL A 5 -26.96 -13.86 -45.30
N ARG A 6 -26.48 -15.07 -45.62
CA ARG A 6 -26.29 -16.13 -44.62
C ARG A 6 -25.08 -15.78 -43.77
N ASN A 7 -25.34 -15.42 -42.51
CA ASN A 7 -24.30 -15.19 -41.50
C ASN A 7 -23.69 -16.55 -41.11
N SER A 8 -22.53 -16.88 -41.64
CA SER A 8 -21.76 -18.07 -41.27
C SER A 8 -21.07 -17.83 -39.92
N GLN A 9 -21.78 -18.11 -38.84
CA GLN A 9 -21.19 -18.17 -37.50
C GLN A 9 -20.40 -19.49 -37.41
N GLY A 10 -19.08 -19.41 -37.56
CA GLY A 10 -18.18 -20.53 -37.29
C GLY A 10 -18.21 -20.91 -35.81
N GLY A 11 -18.40 -22.18 -35.50
CA GLY A 11 -18.32 -22.70 -34.14
C GLY A 11 -16.87 -22.82 -33.68
N PHE A 12 -16.60 -22.47 -32.42
CA PHE A 12 -15.30 -22.71 -31.79
C PHE A 12 -15.02 -24.22 -31.70
N THR A 13 -13.82 -24.64 -32.11
CA THR A 13 -13.38 -26.02 -31.89
C THR A 13 -12.94 -26.21 -30.43
N LEU A 14 -13.16 -27.40 -29.85
CA LEU A 14 -12.65 -27.74 -28.52
C LEU A 14 -11.12 -27.59 -28.44
N VAL A 15 -10.43 -27.91 -29.54
CA VAL A 15 -8.97 -27.84 -29.66
C VAL A 15 -8.46 -26.40 -29.57
N GLU A 16 -9.14 -25.44 -30.22
CA GLU A 16 -8.78 -24.02 -30.10
C GLU A 16 -8.86 -23.53 -28.65
N ILE A 17 -9.93 -23.88 -27.95
CA ILE A 17 -10.09 -23.48 -26.54
C ILE A 17 -9.01 -24.11 -25.66
N MET A 18 -8.62 -25.37 -25.91
CA MET A 18 -7.57 -26.05 -25.14
C MET A 18 -6.19 -25.37 -25.27
N ILE A 19 -5.80 -24.96 -26.47
CA ILE A 19 -4.49 -24.30 -26.69
C ILE A 19 -4.49 -22.92 -26.02
N VAL A 20 -5.60 -22.19 -26.09
CA VAL A 20 -5.72 -20.86 -25.49
C VAL A 20 -5.55 -20.92 -23.96
N VAL A 21 -6.25 -21.84 -23.27
CA VAL A 21 -6.12 -21.96 -21.82
C VAL A 21 -4.73 -22.43 -21.40
N ALA A 22 -4.06 -23.26 -22.21
CA ALA A 22 -2.68 -23.68 -21.96
C ALA A 22 -1.70 -22.50 -21.99
N ILE A 23 -1.81 -21.62 -22.98
CA ILE A 23 -0.95 -20.42 -23.09
C ILE A 23 -1.25 -19.43 -21.96
N ILE A 24 -2.53 -19.18 -21.65
CA ILE A 24 -2.92 -18.30 -20.53
C ILE A 24 -2.39 -18.84 -19.20
N GLY A 25 -2.49 -20.16 -18.97
CA GLY A 25 -1.97 -20.82 -17.78
C GLY A 25 -0.46 -20.64 -17.60
N LEU A 26 0.31 -20.78 -18.68
CA LEU A 26 1.76 -20.54 -18.67
C LEU A 26 2.10 -19.09 -18.32
N LEU A 27 1.42 -18.12 -18.92
CA LEU A 27 1.63 -16.70 -18.64
C LEU A 27 1.27 -16.35 -17.19
N ALA A 28 0.13 -16.86 -16.71
CA ALA A 28 -0.35 -16.63 -15.34
C ALA A 28 0.62 -17.20 -14.29
N ALA A 29 1.20 -18.38 -14.54
CA ALA A 29 2.15 -19.03 -13.64
C ALA A 29 3.39 -18.16 -13.34
N ILE A 30 3.85 -17.36 -14.31
CA ILE A 30 5.00 -16.45 -14.15
C ILE A 30 4.54 -15.08 -13.62
N ALA A 31 3.39 -14.59 -14.08
CA ALA A 31 2.90 -13.26 -13.74
C ALA A 31 2.42 -13.14 -12.29
N ILE A 32 1.68 -14.13 -11.77
CA ILE A 32 1.09 -14.09 -10.42
C ILE A 32 2.15 -13.94 -9.31
N PRO A 33 3.21 -14.77 -9.22
CA PRO A 33 4.19 -14.63 -8.13
C PRO A 33 4.94 -13.29 -8.21
N ASN A 34 5.24 -12.81 -9.41
CA ASN A 34 5.89 -11.52 -9.60
C ASN A 34 4.98 -10.36 -9.17
N PHE A 35 3.68 -10.42 -9.54
CA PHE A 35 2.70 -9.42 -9.16
C PHE A 35 2.50 -9.36 -7.64
N VAL A 36 2.43 -10.51 -6.95
CA VAL A 36 2.33 -10.56 -5.49
C VAL A 36 3.54 -9.91 -4.84
N LYS A 37 4.76 -10.23 -5.30
CA LYS A 37 5.99 -9.63 -4.76
C LYS A 37 6.04 -8.11 -4.99
N ALA A 38 5.66 -7.65 -6.20
CA ALA A 38 5.60 -6.24 -6.54
C ALA A 38 4.59 -5.49 -5.67
N ARG A 39 3.41 -6.08 -5.44
CA ARG A 39 2.37 -5.52 -4.57
C ARG A 39 2.85 -5.38 -3.13
N THR A 40 3.44 -6.43 -2.56
CA THR A 40 3.98 -6.39 -1.19
C THR A 40 5.08 -5.34 -1.05
N SER A 41 5.99 -5.22 -2.02
CA SER A 41 7.03 -4.19 -2.02
C SER A 41 6.44 -2.78 -2.12
N ALA A 42 5.41 -2.58 -2.95
CA ALA A 42 4.73 -1.29 -3.07
C ALA A 42 4.01 -0.89 -1.77
N GLN A 43 3.35 -1.85 -1.10
CA GLN A 43 2.72 -1.66 0.20
C GLN A 43 3.75 -1.27 1.27
N GLN A 44 4.90 -1.96 1.32
CA GLN A 44 5.99 -1.63 2.23
C GLN A 44 6.53 -0.22 1.99
N LYS A 45 6.85 0.14 0.72
CA LYS A 45 7.36 1.48 0.38
C LYS A 45 6.36 2.58 0.75
N SER A 46 5.08 2.33 0.52
CA SER A 46 4.01 3.27 0.87
C SER A 46 3.89 3.42 2.40
N CYS A 47 4.01 2.33 3.15
CA CYS A 47 4.00 2.36 4.61
C CYS A 47 5.17 3.17 5.18
N ILE A 48 6.39 2.97 4.66
CA ILE A 48 7.58 3.73 5.03
C ILE A 48 7.40 5.22 4.68
N SER A 49 6.85 5.53 3.51
CA SER A 49 6.56 6.92 3.12
C SER A 49 5.59 7.60 4.09
N ASN A 50 4.55 6.89 4.53
CA ASN A 50 3.62 7.40 5.53
C ASN A 50 4.30 7.61 6.89
N LEU A 51 5.16 6.69 7.33
CA LEU A 51 5.94 6.87 8.55
C LEU A 51 6.82 8.12 8.46
N LYS A 52 7.50 8.37 7.33
CA LYS A 52 8.31 9.58 7.14
C LYS A 52 7.48 10.86 7.22
N GLN A 53 6.26 10.83 6.69
CA GLN A 53 5.34 11.97 6.79
C GLN A 53 4.93 12.22 8.26
N ILE A 54 4.67 11.16 9.01
CA ILE A 54 4.35 11.24 10.44
C ILE A 54 5.55 11.76 11.24
N ASP A 55 6.74 11.25 10.96
CA ASP A 55 7.99 11.65 11.61
C ASP A 55 8.31 13.13 11.36
N GLY A 56 8.19 13.58 10.11
CA GLY A 56 8.34 14.99 9.76
C GLY A 56 7.28 15.88 10.40
N ALA A 57 6.02 15.44 10.47
CA ALA A 57 4.94 16.17 11.14
C ALA A 57 5.19 16.30 12.65
N LYS A 58 5.64 15.22 13.28
CA LYS A 58 6.07 15.19 14.69
C LYS A 58 7.23 16.15 14.95
N ASP A 59 8.25 16.13 14.09
CA ASP A 59 9.41 17.02 14.24
C ASP A 59 9.02 18.50 14.08
N GLN A 60 8.14 18.82 13.12
CA GLN A 60 7.59 20.17 12.96
C GLN A 60 6.82 20.62 14.19
N TRP A 61 5.93 19.76 14.71
CA TRP A 61 5.20 20.02 15.95
C TRP A 61 6.15 20.23 17.14
N ALA A 62 7.16 19.38 17.29
CA ALA A 62 8.13 19.51 18.37
C ALA A 62 8.92 20.83 18.30
N LEU A 63 9.29 21.27 17.09
CA LEU A 63 9.97 22.55 16.87
C LEU A 63 9.09 23.75 17.23
N GLU A 64 7.81 23.74 16.85
CA GLU A 64 6.88 24.84 17.14
C GLU A 64 6.61 24.97 18.65
N TYR A 65 6.41 23.84 19.34
CA TYR A 65 6.09 23.81 20.77
C TYR A 65 7.33 23.73 21.67
N LYS A 66 8.54 23.87 21.11
CA LYS A 66 9.83 23.81 21.82
C LYS A 66 9.99 22.55 22.69
N LYS A 67 9.54 21.40 22.17
CA LYS A 67 9.64 20.10 22.83
C LYS A 67 11.05 19.51 22.70
N ALA A 68 11.52 18.87 23.75
CA ALA A 68 12.77 18.13 23.73
C ALA A 68 12.58 16.74 23.10
N ALA A 69 13.67 16.12 22.64
CA ALA A 69 13.64 14.76 22.09
C ALA A 69 13.15 13.70 23.11
N THR A 70 13.20 14.00 24.40
CA THR A 70 12.72 13.17 25.50
C THR A 70 11.25 13.37 25.84
N ASP A 71 10.59 14.34 25.23
CA ASP A 71 9.17 14.58 25.51
C ASP A 71 8.30 13.53 24.82
N THR A 72 7.28 13.07 25.53
CA THR A 72 6.30 12.12 25.00
C THR A 72 5.30 12.85 24.10
N TYR A 73 4.79 12.17 23.09
CA TYR A 73 3.75 12.69 22.20
C TYR A 73 2.76 11.57 21.86
N LEU A 74 1.54 11.97 21.49
CA LEU A 74 0.51 11.06 21.03
C LEU A 74 0.22 11.33 19.56
N LEU A 75 0.18 10.28 18.74
CA LEU A 75 -0.20 10.39 17.33
C LEU A 75 -1.64 10.88 17.13
N THR A 76 -2.49 10.65 18.12
CA THR A 76 -3.90 11.11 18.13
C THR A 76 -4.05 12.54 18.63
N ASP A 77 -2.95 13.22 18.97
CA ASP A 77 -3.00 14.62 19.37
C ASP A 77 -3.46 15.47 18.18
N ALA A 78 -4.58 16.19 18.35
CA ALA A 78 -5.15 17.05 17.32
C ALA A 78 -4.14 18.12 16.84
N THR A 79 -3.22 18.54 17.71
CA THR A 79 -2.19 19.53 17.38
C THR A 79 -1.13 18.97 16.44
N LEU A 80 -0.78 17.69 16.56
CA LEU A 80 0.12 17.00 15.63
C LEU A 80 -0.61 16.61 14.34
N LEU A 81 -1.87 16.21 14.47
CA LEU A 81 -2.72 15.83 13.34
C LEU A 81 -2.90 16.99 12.35
N ALA A 82 -2.88 18.25 12.82
CA ALA A 82 -2.91 19.44 11.96
C ALA A 82 -1.75 19.51 10.94
N TYR A 83 -0.61 18.89 11.24
CA TYR A 83 0.55 18.84 10.34
C TYR A 83 0.45 17.72 9.30
N LEU A 84 -0.49 16.79 9.48
CA LEU A 84 -0.78 15.75 8.51
C LEU A 84 -1.85 16.23 7.52
N LYS A 85 -1.65 15.91 6.24
CA LYS A 85 -2.62 16.24 5.20
C LYS A 85 -3.99 15.62 5.52
N GLY A 86 -5.00 16.47 5.64
CA GLY A 86 -6.37 16.06 5.93
C GLY A 86 -6.66 15.84 7.41
N SER A 87 -5.73 16.18 8.31
CA SER A 87 -5.89 16.07 9.76
C SER A 87 -6.36 14.70 10.23
N VAL A 88 -5.89 13.64 9.56
CA VAL A 88 -6.17 12.24 9.89
C VAL A 88 -4.89 11.44 9.65
N LEU A 89 -4.64 10.43 10.48
CA LEU A 89 -3.55 9.50 10.24
C LEU A 89 -3.75 8.76 8.91
N PRO A 90 -2.72 8.65 8.06
CA PRO A 90 -2.83 7.85 6.86
C PRO A 90 -3.17 6.40 7.22
N SER A 91 -3.99 5.75 6.38
CA SER A 91 -4.27 4.32 6.55
C SER A 91 -3.10 3.49 6.00
N CYS A 92 -2.71 2.43 6.72
CA CYS A 92 -1.65 1.55 6.27
C CYS A 92 -2.16 0.66 5.13
N PRO A 93 -1.46 0.59 3.98
CA PRO A 93 -1.88 -0.25 2.85
C PRO A 93 -1.75 -1.76 3.11
N SER A 94 -1.10 -2.14 4.21
CA SER A 94 -1.02 -3.51 4.73
C SER A 94 -2.08 -3.80 5.82
N GLY A 95 -2.94 -2.83 6.16
CA GLY A 95 -3.99 -2.95 7.19
C GLY A 95 -3.53 -2.74 8.63
N GLY A 96 -2.31 -2.23 8.84
CA GLY A 96 -1.74 -2.00 10.17
C GLY A 96 -2.05 -0.63 10.77
N ASN A 97 -1.74 -0.47 12.05
CA ASN A 97 -1.84 0.81 12.75
C ASN A 97 -0.45 1.41 12.96
N TYR A 98 -0.38 2.74 12.86
CA TYR A 98 0.80 3.51 13.21
C TYR A 98 0.81 3.80 14.72
N THR A 99 1.93 3.51 15.39
CA THR A 99 2.14 3.71 16.82
C THR A 99 3.22 4.77 17.07
N ALA A 100 3.00 5.59 18.09
CA ALA A 100 3.90 6.68 18.42
C ALA A 100 5.20 6.07 18.96
N GLY A 101 6.33 6.68 18.60
CA GLY A 101 7.57 6.42 19.32
C GLY A 101 7.42 6.87 20.78
N ALA A 102 8.19 6.27 21.69
CA ALA A 102 8.10 6.59 23.12
C ALA A 102 8.27 8.09 23.42
N ASN A 103 9.11 8.78 22.64
CA ASN A 103 9.36 10.22 22.74
C ASN A 103 9.51 10.83 21.35
N VAL A 104 9.57 12.16 21.25
CA VAL A 104 9.82 12.89 19.98
C VAL A 104 11.07 12.39 19.26
N GLY A 105 12.13 12.02 19.97
CA GLY A 105 13.34 11.45 19.36
C GLY A 105 13.21 10.00 18.87
N ALA A 106 12.11 9.32 19.19
CA ALA A 106 11.86 7.96 18.74
C ALA A 106 11.06 7.97 17.42
N SER A 107 11.48 7.14 16.48
CA SER A 107 10.80 6.94 15.22
C SER A 107 9.41 6.31 15.44
N PRO A 108 8.36 6.78 14.73
CA PRO A 108 7.07 6.07 14.70
C PRO A 108 7.23 4.69 14.07
N THR A 109 6.35 3.76 14.45
CA THR A 109 6.41 2.36 14.00
C THR A 109 5.06 1.88 13.48
N CYS A 110 5.06 0.80 12.69
CA CYS A 110 3.84 0.17 12.19
C CYS A 110 3.78 -1.30 12.62
N ASN A 111 2.63 -1.71 13.18
CA ASN A 111 2.41 -3.04 13.77
C ASN A 111 2.40 -4.21 12.76
N LEU A 112 2.10 -3.97 11.48
CA LEU A 112 1.93 -5.04 10.48
C LEU A 112 3.04 -5.10 9.42
N GLY A 113 4.24 -4.59 9.71
CA GLY A 113 5.41 -4.88 8.87
C GLY A 113 5.77 -6.36 9.00
N THR A 114 5.59 -7.15 7.94
CA THR A 114 5.46 -8.62 7.95
C THR A 114 6.67 -9.47 8.41
N THR A 115 7.61 -8.94 9.21
CA THR A 115 8.47 -9.79 10.08
C THR A 115 9.31 -8.99 11.08
N LEU A 116 9.50 -7.69 10.88
CA LEU A 116 10.18 -6.77 11.79
C LEU A 116 9.57 -5.40 11.51
N GLY A 117 8.59 -4.98 12.31
CA GLY A 117 7.76 -3.79 12.07
C GLY A 117 8.54 -2.67 11.39
N HIS A 118 8.01 -2.12 10.30
CA HIS A 118 8.72 -1.07 9.57
C HIS A 118 8.99 0.09 10.53
N THR A 119 10.23 0.18 10.97
CA THR A 119 10.78 1.37 11.62
C THR A 119 11.38 2.22 10.51
N LEU A 120 11.38 3.53 10.72
CA LEU A 120 12.19 4.43 9.91
C LEU A 120 13.67 4.18 10.13
#